data_AF-A0A2V5LF40-F1
#
_entry.id   AF-A0A2V5LF40-F1
#
_cell.length_a   1.000
_cell.length_b   1.000
_cell.length_c   1.000
_cell.angle_alpha   90.00
_cell.angle_beta   90.00
_cell.angle_gamma   90.00
#
_symmetry.space_group_name_H-M   'P 1'
#
loop_
_entity.id
_entity.type
_entity.pdbx_description
1 polymer ?
#
loop_
_entity_poly.entity_id
_entity_poly.type
_entity_poly.pdbx_seq_one_letter_code
_entity_poly.pdbx_strand_id
1 'polypeptide(L)'
;GVSIIESRQFLRTGEIEIPDWAIPLGASAIPSEVENGAAGEAATWTGRPEAERTGSERIKSRRAGFNVSPRDPSTPPARAGSAHDEHCFASGFSLRVPLMDTTIYLDYLTARFGKASGEIHANVRFKKLEDVDAKFDLVIDCAGIGARELVNDPDLEPHRGQVAIVPKIESLSAAIVCDEAPLMYAIPRANDCVFGGTNEVSDNLTADRETTSRILAECGRVLNIDKPTVFAERVGLRPFRRSGIRLERDRLRDGRTVIHNYGHGGAGFTLSWGCAREVLEVAVSSW
;
A
#
# COMPACT_ATOMS: atom_id res chain seq x y z
N GLY A 1 8.03 3.54 -16.01
CA GLY A 1 8.85 4.16 -14.96
C GLY A 1 8.08 4.05 -13.67
N VAL A 2 8.66 3.41 -12.66
CA VAL A 2 8.14 3.45 -11.31
C VAL A 2 8.86 4.61 -10.64
N SER A 3 8.12 5.59 -10.11
CA SER A 3 8.75 6.66 -9.34
C SER A 3 9.21 6.06 -8.03
N ILE A 4 10.46 6.25 -7.61
CA ILE A 4 10.90 5.85 -6.27
C ILE A 4 10.56 7.00 -5.33
N ILE A 5 9.90 6.69 -4.23
CA ILE A 5 9.55 7.65 -3.19
C ILE A 5 9.93 7.10 -1.82
N GLU A 6 10.09 7.97 -0.84
CA GLU A 6 10.04 7.57 0.55
C GLU A 6 8.58 7.30 0.96
N SER A 7 8.31 6.12 1.52
CA SER A 7 7.09 5.79 2.22
C SER A 7 7.35 5.89 3.72
N ARG A 8 6.51 6.64 4.42
CA ARG A 8 6.55 6.82 5.87
C ARG A 8 5.30 6.20 6.48
N GLN A 9 5.48 5.19 7.32
CA GLN A 9 4.41 4.55 8.07
C GLN A 9 4.51 4.97 9.54
N PHE A 10 3.39 5.42 10.11
CA PHE A 10 3.32 5.94 11.48
C PHE A 10 2.30 5.20 12.34
N LEU A 11 2.58 5.15 13.64
CA LEU A 11 1.63 4.81 14.71
C LEU A 11 1.41 6.02 15.63
N ARG A 12 0.20 6.16 16.14
CA ARG A 12 -0.24 7.15 17.14
C ARG A 12 -0.21 6.59 18.56
N THR A 13 -0.42 5.29 18.76
CA THR A 13 -0.61 4.73 20.12
C THR A 13 0.58 3.98 20.70
N GLY A 14 1.59 3.61 19.89
CA GLY A 14 2.71 2.79 20.34
C GLY A 14 3.96 2.88 19.46
N GLU A 15 4.91 1.97 19.75
CA GLU A 15 6.11 1.74 18.93
C GLU A 15 5.81 0.70 17.84
N ILE A 16 6.32 0.92 16.63
CA ILE A 16 6.23 -0.08 15.57
C ILE A 16 7.19 -1.23 15.91
N GLU A 17 6.64 -2.41 16.18
CA GLU A 17 7.43 -3.63 16.35
C GLU A 17 7.79 -4.22 14.97
N ILE A 18 9.10 -4.37 14.71
CA ILE A 18 9.58 -5.12 13.55
C ILE A 18 9.82 -6.56 14.00
N PRO A 19 9.07 -7.56 13.46
CA PRO A 19 9.28 -8.95 13.83
C PRO A 19 10.69 -9.44 13.52
N ASP A 20 11.25 -10.32 14.35
CA ASP A 20 12.61 -10.85 14.17
C ASP A 20 12.84 -11.59 12.85
N TRP A 21 11.78 -12.08 12.21
CA TRP A 21 11.82 -12.75 10.91
C TRP A 21 11.76 -11.77 9.72
N ALA A 22 11.50 -10.48 9.96
CA ALA A 22 11.37 -9.50 8.90
C ALA A 22 12.71 -9.29 8.20
N ILE A 23 12.71 -9.39 6.87
CA ILE A 23 13.89 -9.09 6.07
C ILE A 23 14.09 -7.56 6.09
N PRO A 24 15.26 -7.04 6.52
CA PRO A 24 15.50 -5.61 6.56
C PRO A 24 15.57 -5.07 5.14
N LEU A 25 14.55 -4.34 4.73
CA LEU A 25 14.50 -3.65 3.42
C LEU A 25 15.19 -2.28 3.45
N GLY A 26 15.88 -1.94 4.54
CA GLY A 26 16.53 -0.65 4.74
C GLY A 26 15.58 0.43 5.27
N ALA A 27 14.55 0.04 6.04
CA ALA A 27 13.71 0.99 6.75
C ALA A 27 14.48 1.66 7.90
N SER A 28 14.24 2.95 8.13
CA SER A 28 14.82 3.73 9.22
C SER A 28 13.72 4.29 10.12
N ALA A 29 13.91 4.22 11.43
CA ALA A 29 13.03 4.91 12.36
C ALA A 29 13.09 6.43 12.11
N ILE A 30 11.95 7.10 12.18
CA ILE A 30 11.83 8.55 12.03
C ILE A 30 11.19 9.14 13.28
N PRO A 31 11.48 10.42 13.60
CA PRO A 31 10.78 11.14 14.67
C PRO A 31 9.26 11.11 14.49
N SER A 32 8.52 11.37 15.57
CA SER A 32 7.06 11.50 15.63
C SER A 32 6.47 12.64 14.77
N GLU A 33 7.32 13.39 14.07
CA GLU A 33 6.96 14.55 13.27
C GLU A 33 7.11 14.27 11.77
N VAL A 34 6.17 14.80 10.99
CA VAL A 34 6.31 14.82 9.53
C VAL A 34 7.20 16.00 9.17
N GLU A 35 8.50 15.75 8.98
CA GLU A 35 9.35 16.77 8.37
C GLU A 35 8.94 16.97 6.90
N ASN A 36 8.39 18.16 6.61
CA ASN A 36 8.20 18.66 5.25
C ASN A 36 9.58 18.94 4.66
N GLY A 37 10.21 17.93 4.07
CA GLY A 37 11.52 18.07 3.45
C GLY A 37 11.44 19.01 2.25
N ALA A 38 11.89 20.26 2.42
CA ALA A 38 12.34 21.08 1.30
C ALA A 38 13.39 20.28 0.52
N ALA A 39 13.29 20.30 -0.81
CA ALA A 39 14.18 19.56 -1.70
C ALA A 39 15.66 19.81 -1.38
N GLY A 40 16.26 18.91 -0.59
CA GLY A 40 17.70 18.78 -0.44
C GLY A 40 18.22 17.94 -1.59
N GLU A 41 19.04 18.57 -2.43
CA GLU A 41 19.81 18.04 -3.56
C GLU A 41 19.65 16.55 -3.88
N ALA A 42 19.15 16.28 -5.08
CA ALA A 42 19.27 14.98 -5.72
C ALA A 42 20.74 14.54 -5.72
N ALA A 43 21.12 13.70 -4.77
CA ALA A 43 22.38 12.96 -4.82
C ALA A 43 22.32 12.04 -6.04
N THR A 44 22.97 12.48 -7.11
CA THR A 44 23.22 11.70 -8.32
C THR A 44 24.12 10.53 -7.94
N TRP A 45 23.52 9.39 -7.60
CA TRP A 45 24.29 8.16 -7.39
C TRP A 45 24.54 7.49 -8.75
N THR A 46 25.71 7.76 -9.33
CA THR A 46 26.28 6.98 -10.43
C THR A 46 27.09 5.82 -9.84
N GLY A 47 26.45 4.67 -9.62
CA GLY A 47 27.14 3.44 -9.22
C GLY A 47 26.55 2.24 -9.94
N ARG A 48 27.36 1.56 -10.77
CA ARG A 48 27.03 0.22 -11.27
C ARG A 48 27.20 -0.80 -10.14
N PRO A 49 26.45 -1.91 -10.13
CA PRO A 49 26.66 -2.97 -9.16
C PRO A 49 27.87 -3.82 -9.60
N GLU A 50 28.89 -3.92 -8.76
CA GLU A 50 29.93 -4.94 -8.87
C GLU A 50 29.62 -6.10 -7.92
N ALA A 51 29.87 -7.31 -8.42
CA ALA A 51 29.52 -8.58 -7.81
C ALA A 51 30.64 -9.13 -6.90
N GLU A 52 30.23 -9.92 -5.89
CA GLU A 52 30.99 -10.91 -5.11
C GLU A 52 32.20 -10.36 -4.28
N ARG A 53 32.55 -10.84 -3.07
CA ARG A 53 32.59 -12.21 -2.55
C ARG A 53 32.93 -12.18 -1.03
N THR A 54 32.36 -13.13 -0.28
CA THR A 54 32.90 -13.85 0.90
C THR A 54 33.57 -13.13 2.09
N GLY A 55 33.14 -13.50 3.31
CA GLY A 55 33.99 -13.46 4.51
C GLY A 55 33.19 -13.50 5.81
N SER A 56 33.18 -14.66 6.47
CA SER A 56 32.68 -14.82 7.83
C SER A 56 33.54 -14.06 8.84
N GLU A 57 32.96 -13.39 9.81
CA GLU A 57 33.61 -13.24 11.12
C GLU A 57 32.59 -13.00 12.25
N ARG A 58 32.66 -13.87 13.26
CA ARG A 58 31.94 -13.78 14.54
C ARG A 58 32.59 -12.72 15.41
N ILE A 59 31.83 -11.78 15.98
CA ILE A 59 32.27 -11.04 17.18
C ILE A 59 31.15 -10.97 18.23
N LYS A 60 31.61 -11.13 19.47
CA LYS A 60 30.92 -11.51 20.70
C LYS A 60 30.13 -10.36 21.34
N SER A 61 29.11 -10.77 22.08
CA SER A 61 28.31 -9.99 23.02
C SER A 61 29.15 -9.25 24.08
N ARG A 62 28.76 -8.00 24.37
CA ARG A 62 29.02 -7.33 25.65
C ARG A 62 27.77 -6.56 26.08
N ARG A 63 27.20 -6.95 27.22
CA ARG A 63 26.26 -6.16 28.02
C ARG A 63 27.04 -5.02 28.69
N ALA A 64 26.53 -3.80 28.62
CA ALA A 64 26.91 -2.71 29.50
C ALA A 64 25.65 -2.19 30.19
N GLY A 65 25.61 -2.30 31.52
CA GLY A 65 24.53 -1.79 32.35
C GLY A 65 24.66 -0.28 32.54
N PHE A 66 23.52 0.40 32.64
CA PHE A 66 23.44 1.79 33.06
C PHE A 66 22.88 1.87 34.48
N ASN A 67 23.67 2.44 35.39
CA ASN A 67 23.27 2.80 36.74
C ASN A 67 22.46 4.10 36.71
N VAL A 68 21.36 4.13 37.47
CA VAL A 68 20.52 5.29 37.72
C VAL A 68 21.01 5.98 39.02
N SER A 69 21.29 7.29 38.97
CA SER A 69 21.46 8.12 40.17
C SER A 69 20.17 8.89 40.50
N PRO A 70 19.90 9.23 41.78
CA PRO A 70 18.63 9.83 42.20
C PRO A 70 18.57 11.34 41.90
N ARG A 71 17.36 11.85 41.58
CA ARG A 71 17.08 13.27 41.33
C ARG A 71 17.10 14.10 42.63
N ASP A 72 17.69 15.30 42.54
CA ASP A 72 17.67 16.37 43.54
C ASP A 72 16.27 17.07 43.58
N PRO A 73 15.63 17.23 44.75
CA PRO A 73 14.32 17.86 44.88
C PRO A 73 14.44 19.35 45.26
N SER A 74 14.75 20.24 44.30
CA SER A 74 14.75 21.69 44.59
C SER A 74 14.55 22.62 43.39
N THR A 75 13.64 22.30 42.46
CA THR A 75 13.22 23.23 41.38
C THR A 75 11.73 23.58 41.51
N PRO A 76 11.34 24.86 41.63
CA PRO A 76 9.94 25.27 41.78
C PRO A 76 9.13 25.08 40.49
N PRO A 77 7.80 24.88 40.56
CA PRO A 77 7.00 24.55 39.39
C PRO A 77 6.87 25.76 38.45
N ALA A 78 7.35 25.60 37.23
CA ALA A 78 7.09 26.58 36.17
C ALA A 78 5.60 26.56 35.80
N ARG A 79 5.04 27.76 35.69
CA ARG A 79 3.64 28.07 35.39
C ARG A 79 3.12 27.32 34.17
N ALA A 80 1.87 26.86 34.25
CA ALA A 80 1.08 26.35 33.14
C ALA A 80 1.04 27.37 31.99
N GLY A 81 1.83 27.11 30.95
CA GLY A 81 1.68 27.67 29.62
C GLY A 81 1.02 26.63 28.72
N SER A 82 0.05 27.05 27.93
CA SER A 82 -0.67 26.25 26.95
C SER A 82 0.30 25.59 25.95
N ALA A 83 0.51 24.28 26.08
CA ALA A 83 1.13 23.46 25.04
C ALA A 83 0.01 22.93 24.15
N HIS A 84 0.02 23.31 22.88
CA HIS A 84 -0.57 22.49 21.84
C HIS A 84 0.10 21.12 21.96
N ASP A 85 -0.66 20.05 22.24
CA ASP A 85 -0.07 18.72 22.35
C ASP A 85 0.54 18.35 20.99
N GLU A 86 1.86 18.18 21.00
CA GLU A 86 2.78 18.74 20.01
C GLU A 86 3.26 17.71 18.97
N HIS A 87 2.64 16.53 18.88
CA HIS A 87 3.03 15.49 17.91
C HIS A 87 1.84 14.79 17.25
N CYS A 88 1.83 14.71 15.91
CA CYS A 88 0.77 14.02 15.15
C CYS A 88 0.80 12.49 15.28
N PHE A 89 1.97 11.93 15.63
CA PHE A 89 2.23 10.50 15.74
C PHE A 89 3.09 10.21 16.97
N ALA A 90 3.08 8.98 17.47
CA ALA A 90 3.96 8.54 18.56
C ALA A 90 5.29 7.99 18.03
N SER A 91 5.27 7.28 16.90
CA SER A 91 6.46 6.72 16.25
C SER A 91 6.24 6.50 14.75
N GLY A 92 7.31 6.30 14.00
CA GLY A 92 7.22 5.96 12.58
C GLY A 92 8.50 5.33 12.01
N PHE A 93 8.35 4.73 10.83
CA PHE A 93 9.45 4.26 9.99
C PHE A 93 9.34 4.86 8.59
N SER A 94 10.49 5.15 7.98
CA SER A 94 10.59 5.50 6.56
C SER A 94 11.31 4.41 5.78
N LEU A 95 10.90 4.21 4.54
CA LEU A 95 11.53 3.28 3.60
C LEU A 95 11.43 3.84 2.18
N ARG A 96 12.52 3.78 1.41
CA ARG A 96 12.47 4.08 -0.03
C ARG A 96 11.87 2.92 -0.80
N VAL A 97 10.73 3.17 -1.44
CA VAL A 97 9.97 2.18 -2.19
C VAL A 97 9.55 2.72 -3.56
N PRO A 98 9.33 1.85 -4.56
CA PRO A 98 8.62 2.25 -5.76
C PRO A 98 7.18 2.66 -5.42
N LEU A 99 6.76 3.82 -5.90
CA LEU A 99 5.38 4.26 -5.91
C LEU A 99 4.78 4.06 -7.31
N MET A 100 3.67 3.33 -7.34
CA MET A 100 2.89 3.15 -8.56
C MET A 100 1.82 4.24 -8.65
N ASP A 101 2.00 5.18 -9.57
CA ASP A 101 0.91 6.03 -10.02
C ASP A 101 -0.07 5.20 -10.86
N THR A 102 -1.18 4.80 -10.25
CA THR A 102 -2.15 3.88 -10.85
C THR A 102 -2.81 4.44 -12.11
N THR A 103 -2.81 5.77 -12.29
CA THR A 103 -3.36 6.43 -13.49
C THR A 103 -2.45 6.28 -14.71
N ILE A 104 -1.17 5.98 -14.51
CA ILE A 104 -0.17 5.80 -15.56
C ILE A 104 0.16 4.31 -15.73
N TYR A 105 0.23 3.60 -14.61
CA TYR A 105 0.74 2.23 -14.57
C TYR A 105 -0.16 1.23 -15.30
N LEU A 106 -1.49 1.36 -15.17
CA LEU A 106 -2.43 0.47 -15.86
C LEU A 106 -2.41 0.68 -17.37
N ASP A 107 -2.27 1.92 -17.85
CA ASP A 107 -2.10 2.22 -19.28
C ASP A 107 -0.80 1.62 -19.82
N TYR A 108 0.29 1.69 -19.06
CA TYR A 108 1.54 1.03 -19.40
C TYR A 108 1.36 -0.50 -19.54
N LEU A 109 0.65 -1.15 -18.60
CA LEU A 109 0.39 -2.60 -18.68
C LEU A 109 -0.50 -2.96 -19.86
N THR A 110 -1.56 -2.19 -20.12
CA THR A 110 -2.43 -2.32 -21.29
C THR A 110 -1.62 -2.25 -22.59
N ALA A 111 -0.76 -1.22 -22.73
CA ALA A 111 0.08 -1.05 -23.90
C ALA A 111 1.11 -2.18 -24.05
N ARG A 112 1.68 -2.67 -22.95
CA ARG A 112 2.61 -3.81 -22.95
C ARG A 112 1.90 -5.09 -23.39
N PHE A 113 0.68 -5.32 -22.92
CA PHE A 113 -0.13 -6.48 -23.29
C PHE A 113 -0.48 -6.46 -24.78
N GLY A 114 -0.92 -5.32 -25.32
CA GLY A 114 -1.18 -5.17 -26.75
C GLY A 114 0.06 -5.37 -27.64
N LYS A 115 1.24 -4.91 -27.20
CA LYS A 115 2.52 -5.18 -27.89
C LYS A 115 2.90 -6.65 -27.91
N ALA A 116 2.40 -7.44 -26.97
CA ALA A 116 2.53 -8.90 -26.94
C ALA A 116 1.39 -9.59 -27.70
N SER A 117 0.65 -8.87 -28.56
CA SER A 117 -0.51 -9.35 -29.31
C SER A 117 -1.69 -9.79 -28.43
N GLY A 118 -1.75 -9.33 -27.18
CA GLY A 118 -2.89 -9.54 -26.31
C GLY A 118 -4.10 -8.72 -26.74
N GLU A 119 -5.29 -9.33 -26.66
CA GLU A 119 -6.56 -8.68 -27.00
C GLU A 119 -7.37 -8.38 -25.72
N ILE A 120 -7.95 -7.18 -25.65
CA ILE A 120 -8.82 -6.76 -24.54
C ILE A 120 -10.24 -6.59 -25.07
N HIS A 121 -11.14 -7.41 -24.56
CA HIS A 121 -12.56 -7.38 -24.88
C HIS A 121 -13.32 -6.71 -23.73
N ALA A 122 -13.63 -5.41 -23.90
CA ALA A 122 -14.34 -4.62 -22.90
C ALA A 122 -15.86 -4.88 -22.92
N ASN A 123 -16.54 -4.51 -21.83
CA ASN A 123 -18.00 -4.65 -21.67
C ASN A 123 -18.51 -6.11 -21.73
N VAL A 124 -17.66 -7.06 -21.35
CA VAL A 124 -18.03 -8.48 -21.22
C VAL A 124 -18.27 -8.81 -19.75
N ARG A 125 -19.34 -9.57 -19.46
CA ARG A 125 -19.63 -10.10 -18.13
C ARG A 125 -19.92 -11.59 -18.22
N PHE A 126 -19.13 -12.38 -17.51
CA PHE A 126 -19.36 -13.82 -17.33
C PHE A 126 -20.17 -14.07 -16.06
N LYS A 127 -21.08 -15.04 -16.09
CA LYS A 127 -21.82 -15.49 -14.89
C LYS A 127 -21.13 -16.66 -14.21
N LYS A 128 -20.33 -17.41 -14.96
CA LYS A 128 -19.46 -18.50 -14.52
C LYS A 128 -18.25 -18.58 -15.45
N LEU A 129 -17.16 -19.19 -15.01
CA LEU A 129 -15.94 -19.30 -15.81
C LEU A 129 -16.15 -20.10 -17.10
N GLU A 130 -17.07 -21.07 -17.11
CA GLU A 130 -17.38 -21.86 -18.30
C GLU A 130 -18.04 -21.06 -19.43
N ASP A 131 -18.51 -19.82 -19.16
CA ASP A 131 -19.03 -18.93 -20.20
C ASP A 131 -17.92 -18.37 -21.12
N VAL A 132 -16.65 -18.51 -20.74
CA VAL A 132 -15.50 -18.19 -21.61
C VAL A 132 -15.49 -19.17 -22.79
N ASP A 133 -15.24 -18.66 -24.01
CA ASP A 133 -15.19 -19.43 -25.26
C ASP A 133 -14.37 -20.71 -25.10
N ALA A 134 -14.96 -21.85 -25.50
CA ALA A 134 -14.39 -23.19 -25.31
C ALA A 134 -13.09 -23.41 -26.10
N LYS A 135 -12.73 -22.53 -27.04
CA LYS A 135 -11.43 -22.58 -27.72
C LYS A 135 -10.23 -22.31 -26.80
N PHE A 136 -10.46 -21.77 -25.60
CA PHE A 136 -9.41 -21.51 -24.62
C PHE A 136 -9.34 -22.65 -23.60
N ASP A 137 -8.21 -23.36 -23.55
CA ASP A 137 -8.00 -24.50 -22.65
C ASP A 137 -7.63 -24.09 -21.20
N LEU A 138 -7.17 -22.86 -21.03
CA LEU A 138 -6.72 -22.28 -19.76
C LEU A 138 -7.40 -20.94 -19.50
N VAL A 139 -7.98 -20.81 -18.31
CA VAL A 139 -8.56 -19.55 -17.80
C VAL A 139 -7.76 -19.08 -16.60
N ILE A 140 -7.33 -17.81 -16.59
CA ILE A 140 -6.76 -17.20 -15.40
C ILE A 140 -7.83 -16.30 -14.77
N ASP A 141 -8.34 -16.70 -13.61
CA ASP A 141 -9.37 -15.97 -12.88
C ASP A 141 -8.76 -14.87 -12.01
N CYS A 142 -8.69 -13.67 -12.57
CA CYS A 142 -8.26 -12.43 -11.89
C CYS A 142 -9.44 -11.52 -11.53
N ALA A 143 -10.64 -12.07 -11.26
CA ALA A 143 -11.87 -11.27 -11.11
C ALA A 143 -11.93 -10.38 -9.85
N GLY A 144 -10.93 -10.44 -8.95
CA GLY A 144 -10.89 -9.62 -7.74
C GLY A 144 -12.12 -9.83 -6.87
N ILE A 145 -12.85 -8.77 -6.54
CA ILE A 145 -14.07 -8.85 -5.74
C ILE A 145 -15.21 -9.57 -6.51
N GLY A 146 -15.15 -9.56 -7.84
CA GLY A 146 -16.11 -10.25 -8.70
C GLY A 146 -16.08 -11.77 -8.56
N ALA A 147 -14.98 -12.35 -8.08
CA ALA A 147 -14.87 -13.78 -7.80
C ALA A 147 -15.88 -14.25 -6.73
N ARG A 148 -16.35 -13.34 -5.86
CA ARG A 148 -17.40 -13.63 -4.87
C ARG A 148 -18.66 -14.17 -5.52
N GLU A 149 -19.04 -13.64 -6.68
CA GLU A 149 -20.20 -14.09 -7.45
C GLU A 149 -19.80 -15.12 -8.53
N LEU A 150 -18.68 -14.87 -9.21
CA LEU A 150 -18.27 -15.66 -10.38
C LEU A 150 -17.94 -17.12 -10.05
N VAL A 151 -17.32 -17.36 -8.90
CA VAL A 151 -16.93 -18.71 -8.43
C VAL A 151 -17.51 -19.04 -7.05
N ASN A 152 -18.43 -18.22 -6.54
CA ASN A 152 -19.10 -18.38 -5.26
C ASN A 152 -18.13 -18.50 -4.06
N ASP A 153 -17.05 -17.71 -4.05
CA ASP A 153 -16.08 -17.71 -2.94
C ASP A 153 -16.61 -16.87 -1.76
N PRO A 154 -17.03 -17.50 -0.64
CA PRO A 154 -17.64 -16.79 0.49
C PRO A 154 -16.62 -16.07 1.38
N ASP A 155 -15.31 -16.26 1.13
CA ASP A 155 -14.25 -15.62 1.91
C ASP A 155 -13.95 -14.20 1.44
N LEU A 156 -14.51 -13.78 0.31
CA LEU A 156 -14.35 -12.44 -0.22
C LEU A 156 -15.26 -11.41 0.46
N GLU A 157 -14.64 -10.38 1.01
CA GLU A 157 -15.29 -9.23 1.63
C GLU A 157 -14.90 -7.93 0.91
N PRO A 158 -15.88 -7.05 0.63
CA PRO A 158 -15.64 -5.76 -0.01
C PRO A 158 -15.18 -4.76 1.04
N HIS A 159 -13.87 -4.52 1.10
CA HIS A 159 -13.31 -3.49 1.98
C HIS A 159 -13.34 -2.13 1.27
N ARG A 160 -14.42 -1.39 1.50
CA ARG A 160 -14.68 -0.08 0.92
C ARG A 160 -13.61 0.91 1.34
N GLY A 161 -13.05 1.60 0.35
CA GLY A 161 -12.11 2.70 0.54
C GLY A 161 -12.55 3.92 -0.23
N GLN A 162 -12.90 4.98 0.49
CA GLN A 162 -13.12 6.29 -0.08
C GLN A 162 -11.85 7.15 0.02
N VAL A 163 -11.56 7.89 -1.05
CA VAL A 163 -10.45 8.84 -1.16
C VAL A 163 -10.88 10.15 -1.81
N ALA A 164 -10.15 11.22 -1.52
CA ALA A 164 -10.23 12.49 -2.19
C ALA A 164 -8.99 12.69 -3.07
N ILE A 165 -9.21 13.06 -4.33
CA ILE A 165 -8.15 13.50 -5.23
C ILE A 165 -8.05 15.02 -5.12
N VAL A 166 -6.88 15.52 -4.77
CA VAL A 166 -6.60 16.94 -4.51
C VAL A 166 -5.45 17.42 -5.39
N PRO A 167 -5.32 18.74 -5.65
CA PRO A 167 -4.15 19.28 -6.33
C PRO A 167 -2.84 18.78 -5.74
N LYS A 168 -1.79 18.80 -6.56
CA LYS A 168 -0.45 18.46 -6.11
C LYS A 168 -0.04 19.37 -4.94
N ILE A 169 0.40 18.75 -3.86
CA ILE A 169 0.93 19.43 -2.69
C ILE A 169 2.45 19.42 -2.82
N GLU A 170 3.05 20.56 -3.14
CA GLU A 170 4.49 20.66 -3.43
C GLU A 170 5.38 20.25 -2.23
N SER A 171 4.88 20.42 -1.00
CA SER A 171 5.58 20.00 0.22
C SER A 171 5.48 18.48 0.49
N LEU A 172 4.59 17.75 -0.20
CA LEU A 172 4.40 16.32 0.01
C LEU A 172 5.34 15.52 -0.91
N SER A 173 6.54 15.24 -0.41
CA SER A 173 7.58 14.48 -1.13
C SER A 173 7.63 12.98 -0.80
N ALA A 174 6.81 12.53 0.16
CA ALA A 174 6.74 11.16 0.64
C ALA A 174 5.29 10.67 0.69
N ALA A 175 5.08 9.37 0.53
CA ALA A 175 3.80 8.77 0.89
C ALA A 175 3.72 8.67 2.42
N ILE A 176 2.68 9.22 3.02
CA ILE A 176 2.45 9.16 4.47
C ILE A 176 1.28 8.25 4.73
N VAL A 177 1.44 7.28 5.63
CA VAL A 177 0.42 6.28 5.95
C VAL A 177 0.32 6.12 7.47
N CYS A 178 -0.90 6.10 7.98
CA CYS A 178 -1.23 5.73 9.36
C CYS A 178 -2.50 4.89 9.37
N ASP A 179 -2.35 3.61 9.74
CA ASP A 179 -3.46 2.64 9.73
C ASP A 179 -4.32 2.72 11.01
N GLU A 180 -3.85 3.43 12.03
CA GLU A 180 -4.60 3.64 13.28
C GLU A 180 -5.63 4.76 13.15
N ALA A 181 -6.73 4.63 13.90
CA ALA A 181 -7.77 5.65 13.93
C ALA A 181 -7.24 7.01 14.47
N PRO A 182 -7.52 8.15 13.81
CA PRO A 182 -8.16 8.25 12.49
C PRO A 182 -7.21 7.77 11.37
N LEU A 183 -7.68 6.76 10.61
CA LEU A 183 -6.94 6.17 9.49
C LEU A 183 -6.68 7.26 8.45
N MET A 184 -5.43 7.39 8.02
CA MET A 184 -5.09 8.35 6.98
C MET A 184 -3.95 7.87 6.09
N TYR A 185 -3.97 8.33 4.86
CA TYR A 185 -2.79 8.34 4.00
C TYR A 185 -2.83 9.52 3.03
N ALA A 186 -1.65 10.09 2.76
CA ALA A 186 -1.44 11.12 1.76
C ALA A 186 -0.37 10.63 0.79
N ILE A 187 -0.76 10.42 -0.47
CA ILE A 187 0.10 9.80 -1.48
C ILE A 187 0.29 10.79 -2.63
N PRO A 188 1.51 11.32 -2.85
CA PRO A 188 1.77 12.21 -3.96
C PRO A 188 1.90 11.42 -5.26
N ARG A 189 1.14 11.80 -6.28
CA ARG A 189 1.21 11.25 -7.64
C ARG A 189 1.94 12.22 -8.56
N ALA A 190 2.05 11.87 -9.85
CA ALA A 190 2.76 12.71 -10.81
C ALA A 190 2.14 14.13 -10.89
N ASN A 191 0.80 14.19 -10.96
CA ASN A 191 0.04 15.41 -11.27
C ASN A 191 -0.86 15.91 -10.12
N ASP A 192 -1.11 15.09 -9.10
CA ASP A 192 -2.06 15.38 -8.03
C ASP A 192 -1.68 14.58 -6.76
N CYS A 193 -2.51 14.63 -5.72
CA CYS A 193 -2.34 13.79 -4.53
C CYS A 193 -3.62 13.01 -4.22
N VAL A 194 -3.46 11.83 -3.65
CA VAL A 194 -4.55 11.02 -3.11
C VAL A 194 -4.54 11.17 -1.60
N PHE A 195 -5.60 11.75 -1.04
CA PHE A 195 -5.86 11.75 0.39
C PHE A 195 -6.88 10.66 0.70
N GLY A 196 -6.52 9.78 1.61
CA GLY A 196 -7.41 8.76 2.13
C GLY A 196 -7.27 8.62 3.64
N GLY A 197 -8.01 7.70 4.24
CA GLY A 197 -9.04 6.93 3.57
C GLY A 197 -9.95 6.22 4.54
N THR A 198 -10.68 5.24 4.02
CA THR A 198 -11.55 4.37 4.81
C THR A 198 -11.29 2.89 4.51
N ASN A 199 -11.80 2.01 5.38
CA ASN A 199 -11.61 0.56 5.32
C ASN A 199 -12.76 -0.20 6.01
N GLU A 200 -13.98 0.06 5.58
CA GLU A 200 -15.20 -0.56 6.11
C GLU A 200 -15.73 -1.67 5.19
N VAL A 201 -16.34 -2.70 5.77
CA VAL A 201 -16.98 -3.77 4.99
C VAL A 201 -18.29 -3.25 4.41
N SER A 202 -18.32 -2.98 3.10
CA SER A 202 -19.50 -2.45 2.41
C SER A 202 -19.35 -2.57 0.88
N ASP A 203 -20.44 -2.90 0.19
CA ASP A 203 -20.51 -2.88 -1.28
C ASP A 203 -20.93 -1.51 -1.86
N ASN A 204 -21.16 -0.49 -1.02
CA ASN A 204 -21.66 0.80 -1.46
C ASN A 204 -20.57 1.64 -2.15
N LEU A 205 -20.68 1.83 -3.47
CA LEU A 205 -19.75 2.67 -4.24
C LEU A 205 -20.07 4.18 -4.22
N THR A 206 -21.12 4.61 -3.52
CA THR A 206 -21.50 6.01 -3.43
C THR A 206 -20.55 6.75 -2.49
N ALA A 207 -19.97 7.87 -2.93
CA ALA A 207 -19.14 8.71 -2.07
C ALA A 207 -19.97 9.42 -0.99
N ASP A 208 -19.41 9.53 0.22
CA ASP A 208 -19.99 10.23 1.35
C ASP A 208 -19.22 11.54 1.63
N ARG A 209 -19.92 12.68 1.57
CA ARG A 209 -19.30 14.01 1.73
C ARG A 209 -18.75 14.25 3.13
N GLU A 210 -19.36 13.63 4.14
CA GLU A 210 -18.87 13.75 5.52
C GLU A 210 -17.53 13.03 5.66
N THR A 211 -17.44 11.82 5.12
CA THR A 211 -16.19 11.06 5.00
C THR A 211 -15.10 11.85 4.28
N THR A 212 -15.40 12.46 3.13
CA THR A 212 -14.43 13.34 2.43
C THR A 212 -13.96 14.48 3.33
N SER A 213 -14.88 15.11 4.08
CA SER A 213 -14.54 16.20 4.98
C SER A 213 -13.60 15.75 6.12
N ARG A 214 -13.83 14.56 6.68
CA ARG A 214 -12.94 13.96 7.70
C ARG A 214 -11.55 13.64 7.14
N ILE A 215 -11.48 13.06 5.94
CA ILE A 215 -10.21 12.75 5.26
C ILE A 215 -9.38 14.03 5.05
N LEU A 216 -10.00 15.08 4.53
CA LEU A 216 -9.33 16.36 4.27
C LEU A 216 -8.88 17.04 5.57
N ALA A 217 -9.71 17.01 6.62
CA ALA A 217 -9.37 17.57 7.92
C ALA A 217 -8.15 16.86 8.52
N GLU A 218 -8.14 15.52 8.48
CA GLU A 218 -7.05 14.75 9.08
C GLU A 218 -5.74 14.88 8.27
N CYS A 219 -5.79 14.78 6.95
CA CYS A 219 -4.61 14.99 6.12
C CYS A 219 -4.10 16.45 6.21
N GLY A 220 -4.99 17.43 6.22
CA GLY A 220 -4.63 18.84 6.39
C GLY A 220 -3.94 19.12 7.72
N ARG A 221 -4.46 18.54 8.81
CA ARG A 221 -3.86 18.60 10.15
C ARG A 221 -2.47 17.97 10.18
N VAL A 222 -2.31 16.75 9.66
CA VAL A 222 -1.04 16.01 9.65
C VAL A 222 0.02 16.71 8.80
N LEU A 223 -0.37 17.22 7.63
CA LEU A 223 0.55 17.90 6.71
C LEU A 223 0.78 19.38 7.05
N ASN A 224 0.03 19.91 8.02
CA ASN A 224 -0.03 21.33 8.37
C ASN A 224 -0.29 22.23 7.15
N ILE A 225 -1.35 21.91 6.40
CA ILE A 225 -1.78 22.67 5.21
C ILE A 225 -3.24 23.11 5.34
N ASP A 226 -3.59 24.19 4.64
CA ASP A 226 -4.98 24.56 4.44
C ASP A 226 -5.73 23.47 3.68
N LYS A 227 -7.04 23.38 3.94
CA LYS A 227 -7.94 22.42 3.26
C LYS A 227 -7.85 22.61 1.74
N PRO A 228 -7.34 21.62 0.98
CA PRO A 228 -7.21 21.77 -0.46
C PRO A 228 -8.57 21.65 -1.16
N THR A 229 -8.64 22.17 -2.39
CA THR A 229 -9.78 21.91 -3.27
C THR A 229 -9.83 20.42 -3.64
N VAL A 230 -11.03 19.85 -3.75
CA VAL A 230 -11.20 18.46 -4.20
C VAL A 230 -11.46 18.44 -5.69
N PHE A 231 -10.60 17.76 -6.45
CA PHE A 231 -10.83 17.48 -7.86
C PHE A 231 -11.84 16.36 -8.07
N ALA A 232 -11.76 15.30 -7.26
CA ALA A 232 -12.66 14.17 -7.35
C ALA A 232 -12.78 13.40 -6.04
N GLU A 233 -13.95 12.82 -5.81
CA GLU A 233 -14.16 11.76 -4.83
C GLU A 233 -14.12 10.41 -5.57
N ARG A 234 -13.46 9.42 -4.97
CA ARG A 234 -13.39 8.06 -5.52
C ARG A 234 -13.67 7.06 -4.42
N VAL A 235 -14.44 6.02 -4.77
CA VAL A 235 -14.74 4.89 -3.89
C VAL A 235 -14.37 3.62 -4.64
N GLY A 236 -13.60 2.75 -4.00
CA GLY A 236 -13.23 1.44 -4.51
C GLY A 236 -13.49 0.35 -3.48
N LEU A 237 -13.63 -0.88 -3.94
CA LEU A 237 -13.79 -2.06 -3.09
C LEU A 237 -12.50 -2.87 -3.16
N ARG A 238 -11.75 -2.92 -2.05
CA ARG A 238 -10.59 -3.79 -1.95
C ARG A 238 -11.08 -5.24 -1.85
N PRO A 239 -10.58 -6.16 -2.69
CA PRO A 239 -11.02 -7.56 -2.70
C PRO A 239 -10.32 -8.34 -1.57
N PHE A 240 -10.66 -8.05 -0.32
CA PHE A 240 -10.08 -8.76 0.82
C PHE A 240 -10.64 -10.17 0.86
N ARG A 241 -9.78 -11.16 1.11
CA ARG A 241 -10.18 -12.56 1.28
C ARG A 241 -9.70 -13.05 2.63
N ARG A 242 -10.62 -13.49 3.50
CA ARG A 242 -10.30 -13.90 4.88
C ARG A 242 -9.23 -14.99 4.97
N SER A 243 -9.28 -15.94 4.03
CA SER A 243 -8.33 -17.06 3.94
C SER A 243 -7.04 -16.72 3.18
N GLY A 244 -6.77 -15.43 2.93
CA GLY A 244 -5.63 -14.97 2.13
C GLY A 244 -5.87 -15.05 0.62
N ILE A 245 -4.84 -14.66 -0.14
CA ILE A 245 -4.85 -14.68 -1.61
C ILE A 245 -5.10 -16.10 -2.09
N ARG A 246 -6.03 -16.26 -3.04
CA ARG A 246 -6.23 -17.54 -3.72
C ARG A 246 -5.40 -17.52 -5.00
N LEU A 247 -4.27 -18.22 -4.97
CA LEU A 247 -3.40 -18.47 -6.11
C LEU A 247 -3.15 -19.97 -6.23
N GLU A 248 -4.00 -20.64 -7.02
CA GLU A 248 -3.94 -22.10 -7.15
C GLU A 248 -4.55 -22.55 -8.48
N ARG A 249 -4.13 -23.75 -8.92
CA ARG A 249 -4.70 -24.44 -10.08
C ARG A 249 -5.92 -25.24 -9.67
N ASP A 250 -6.96 -25.19 -10.49
CA ASP A 250 -8.18 -25.99 -10.35
C ASP A 250 -8.69 -26.43 -11.74
N ARG A 251 -9.80 -27.15 -11.78
CA ARG A 251 -10.41 -27.67 -13.02
C ARG A 251 -11.88 -27.27 -13.11
N LEU A 252 -12.24 -26.66 -14.24
CA LEU A 252 -13.64 -26.35 -14.54
C LEU A 252 -14.47 -27.61 -14.76
N ARG A 253 -15.79 -27.47 -14.70
CA ARG A 253 -16.72 -28.61 -14.87
C ARG A 253 -16.64 -29.24 -16.25
N ASP A 254 -16.28 -28.46 -17.25
CA ASP A 254 -16.07 -28.90 -18.63
C ASP A 254 -14.66 -29.48 -18.89
N GLY A 255 -13.83 -29.60 -17.85
CA GLY A 255 -12.51 -30.22 -17.90
C GLY A 255 -11.36 -29.26 -18.19
N ARG A 256 -11.64 -27.99 -18.53
CA ARG A 256 -10.60 -26.98 -18.76
C ARG A 256 -9.85 -26.63 -17.49
N THR A 257 -8.61 -26.16 -17.65
CA THR A 257 -7.80 -25.70 -16.52
C THR A 257 -8.19 -24.28 -16.14
N VAL A 258 -8.29 -24.01 -14.84
CA VAL A 258 -8.35 -22.65 -14.31
C VAL A 258 -7.19 -22.43 -13.34
N ILE A 259 -6.65 -21.22 -13.29
CA ILE A 259 -5.78 -20.75 -12.22
C ILE A 259 -6.45 -19.54 -11.59
N HIS A 260 -6.78 -19.63 -10.31
CA HIS A 260 -7.30 -18.50 -9.56
C HIS A 260 -6.16 -17.56 -9.17
N ASN A 261 -6.42 -16.26 -9.20
CA ASN A 261 -5.49 -15.22 -8.74
C ASN A 261 -6.27 -13.99 -8.26
N TYR A 262 -6.88 -14.09 -7.08
CA TYR A 262 -7.70 -13.02 -6.50
C TYR A 262 -7.60 -12.99 -4.96
N GLY A 263 -8.23 -12.00 -4.32
CA GLY A 263 -8.21 -11.87 -2.85
C GLY A 263 -7.08 -11.00 -2.30
N HIS A 264 -6.54 -10.09 -3.12
CA HIS A 264 -5.36 -9.28 -2.79
C HIS A 264 -5.59 -8.16 -1.76
N GLY A 265 -6.83 -7.90 -1.34
CA GLY A 265 -7.15 -6.80 -0.42
C GLY A 265 -6.56 -5.46 -0.88
N GLY A 266 -5.93 -4.74 0.04
CA GLY A 266 -5.24 -3.47 -0.26
C GLY A 266 -3.86 -3.61 -0.90
N ALA A 267 -3.33 -4.83 -1.03
CA ALA A 267 -1.93 -5.07 -1.44
C ALA A 267 -1.77 -5.46 -2.91
N GLY A 268 -2.82 -5.37 -3.74
CA GLY A 268 -2.82 -5.85 -5.12
C GLY A 268 -1.69 -5.29 -6.00
N PHE A 269 -1.38 -4.00 -5.89
CA PHE A 269 -0.26 -3.41 -6.65
C PHE A 269 1.09 -3.92 -6.16
N THR A 270 1.30 -3.95 -4.84
CA THR A 270 2.54 -4.41 -4.19
C THR A 270 2.87 -5.85 -4.57
N LEU A 271 1.86 -6.72 -4.62
CA LEU A 271 2.04 -8.15 -4.86
C LEU A 271 1.93 -8.55 -6.34
N SER A 272 1.47 -7.63 -7.21
CA SER A 272 1.07 -7.92 -8.61
C SER A 272 2.09 -8.74 -9.41
N TRP A 273 3.36 -8.33 -9.45
CA TRP A 273 4.40 -9.04 -10.21
C TRP A 273 4.78 -10.39 -9.60
N GLY A 274 4.75 -10.51 -8.27
CA GLY A 274 5.01 -11.78 -7.59
C GLY A 274 3.94 -12.80 -7.93
N CYS A 275 2.67 -12.42 -7.72
CA CYS A 275 1.52 -13.27 -8.05
C CYS A 275 1.48 -13.60 -9.56
N ALA A 276 1.76 -12.64 -10.45
CA ALA A 276 1.79 -12.91 -11.89
C ALA A 276 2.89 -13.92 -12.29
N ARG A 277 4.04 -13.91 -11.62
CA ARG A 277 5.11 -14.90 -11.85
C ARG A 277 4.70 -16.28 -11.37
N GLU A 278 4.10 -16.36 -10.19
CA GLU A 278 3.63 -17.64 -9.64
C GLU A 278 2.51 -18.25 -10.50
N VAL A 279 1.59 -17.43 -11.00
CA VAL A 279 0.59 -17.86 -11.99
C VAL A 279 1.26 -18.44 -13.24
N LEU A 280 2.32 -17.82 -13.75
CA LEU A 280 3.06 -18.34 -14.91
C LEU A 280 3.72 -19.69 -14.57
N GLU A 281 4.35 -19.81 -13.41
CA GLU A 281 4.98 -21.06 -12.95
C GLU A 281 3.94 -22.19 -12.83
N VAL A 282 2.76 -21.90 -12.29
CA VAL A 282 1.64 -22.85 -12.21
C VAL A 282 1.09 -23.19 -13.60
N ALA A 283 1.04 -22.23 -14.53
CA ALA A 283 0.52 -22.45 -15.87
C ALA A 283 1.41 -23.38 -16.71
N VAL A 284 2.74 -23.29 -16.55
CA VAL A 284 3.71 -24.08 -17.32
C VAL A 284 4.11 -25.39 -16.65
N SER A 285 3.77 -25.59 -15.37
CA SER A 285 4.04 -26.85 -14.68
C SER A 285 3.16 -27.99 -15.21
N SER A 286 3.75 -29.19 -15.29
CA SER A 286 3.01 -30.41 -15.59
C SER A 286 2.11 -30.79 -14.41
N TRP A 287 0.94 -31.37 -14.70
CA TRP A 287 0.04 -31.93 -13.70
C TRP A 287 0.63 -33.16 -13.02
#